data_AF-B9V4K4-F1
#
_entry.id   AF-B9V4K4-F1
#
_cell.length_a   1.000
_cell.length_b   1.000
_cell.length_c   1.000
_cell.angle_alpha   90.00
_cell.angle_beta   90.00
_cell.angle_gamma   90.00
#
_symmetry.space_group_name_H-M   'P 1'
#
loop_
_entity.id
_entity.type
_entity.pdbx_description
1 polymer ?
#
loop_
_entity_poly.entity_id
_entity_poly.type
_entity_poly.pdbx_seq_one_letter_code
_entity_poly.pdbx_strand_id
1 'polypeptide(L)'
;MRLLVLALTVALAAGYQVSFVPEFATGKTYKYKYEALLLGGLPEEGLARAGVKIHSEVLISAAAGDIFVLKLESPEILEYSGIWPKDAFIPATKLTSALAAQLLTPIKFEYANGVVGKVFAPAGISATVLNIYRGILNIFQLNIKKTQNVYELQEAGVQGVCKTQYVISEDAKAERILLTKTKDLSQCQERIVKDIGLAYTETCVECEARGKSLKGTAAFSYVMKPSDTGVLILEATATELIQFSPLNILNGAAQMEAKQTLTLMGMEKIPVEPIKAEYLPSGSLQYEFGSELLQIPIQLLRITNVETQIVETLNHLVANNVAKVHEDAPLKFIELIQLLRVATCENIEALWTQFKERPDHRHWLLNAVPAIGSHTALKFFKEKFLAGDLTIVEAIQVLLSSMHMVTADLEAIKIAQGLTKVDKILENRVLAEIALLGYGTLVSKYCTENPTCPAELLPQLPQLPQSVHDLAGQEKFEKLSFDLKVLGNAGHPASLKPIMKLLPGFGSAAAHLPLRVHIDALLALRNIAKKEPKMIQDMAVQLFMDKALHPELRITAAILLFETKLPMGLVTTLADALLKESNLQVASVVYSYMKAMTKNTAPDLASIAASCNVAVKILSPK
;
A
#
# COMPACT_ATOMS: atom_id res chain seq x y z
N MET A 1 6.61 -67.08 -9.33
CA MET A 1 5.77 -66.41 -10.35
C MET A 1 4.68 -65.52 -9.73
N ARG A 2 3.82 -66.01 -8.81
CA ARG A 2 2.71 -65.22 -8.23
C ARG A 2 3.13 -63.97 -7.44
N LEU A 3 4.21 -64.01 -6.67
CA LEU A 3 4.76 -62.86 -5.93
C LEU A 3 5.35 -61.77 -6.83
N LEU A 4 5.95 -62.16 -7.96
CA LEU A 4 6.51 -61.23 -8.95
C LEU A 4 5.42 -60.54 -9.76
N VAL A 5 4.35 -61.28 -10.09
CA VAL A 5 3.16 -60.71 -10.74
C VAL A 5 2.46 -59.74 -9.79
N LEU A 6 2.33 -60.06 -8.50
CA LEU A 6 1.74 -59.15 -7.51
C LEU A 6 2.56 -57.87 -7.33
N ALA A 7 3.89 -57.98 -7.25
CA ALA A 7 4.80 -56.84 -7.15
C ALA A 7 4.79 -55.97 -8.42
N LEU A 8 4.72 -56.59 -9.61
CA LEU A 8 4.54 -55.84 -10.87
C LEU A 8 3.16 -55.18 -10.96
N THR A 9 2.08 -55.81 -10.49
CA THR A 9 0.74 -55.18 -10.48
C THR A 9 0.65 -54.03 -9.48
N VAL A 10 1.32 -54.12 -8.33
CA VAL A 10 1.37 -53.02 -7.34
C VAL A 10 2.28 -51.89 -7.86
N ALA A 11 3.38 -52.20 -8.56
CA ALA A 11 4.24 -51.21 -9.21
C ALA A 11 3.56 -50.53 -10.41
N LEU A 12 2.75 -51.26 -11.19
CA LEU A 12 1.91 -50.71 -12.26
C LEU A 12 0.75 -49.89 -11.70
N ALA A 13 0.13 -50.29 -10.60
CA ALA A 13 -0.90 -49.51 -9.91
C ALA A 13 -0.34 -48.23 -9.25
N ALA A 14 0.92 -48.25 -8.77
CA ALA A 14 1.62 -47.07 -8.27
C ALA A 14 2.15 -46.15 -9.38
N GLY A 15 2.27 -46.65 -10.61
CA GLY A 15 2.69 -45.88 -11.79
C GLY A 15 1.56 -45.14 -12.52
N TYR A 16 0.30 -45.45 -12.22
CA TYR A 16 -0.89 -44.77 -12.76
C TYR A 16 -1.47 -43.81 -11.71
N GLN A 17 -0.72 -42.78 -11.32
CA GLN A 17 -1.37 -41.61 -10.74
C GLN A 17 -1.92 -40.77 -11.89
N VAL A 18 -3.25 -40.73 -12.01
CA VAL A 18 -3.97 -39.88 -12.96
C VAL A 18 -3.53 -38.44 -12.72
N SER A 19 -3.02 -37.78 -13.76
CA SER A 19 -2.65 -36.37 -13.69
C SER A 19 -3.93 -35.55 -13.58
N PHE A 20 -4.15 -34.91 -12.43
CA PHE A 20 -5.27 -33.98 -12.22
C PHE A 20 -5.01 -32.58 -12.79
N VAL A 21 -3.96 -32.41 -13.57
CA VAL A 21 -3.59 -31.13 -14.18
C VAL A 21 -4.51 -30.84 -15.37
N PRO A 22 -5.14 -29.65 -15.44
CA PRO A 22 -5.89 -29.24 -16.61
C PRO A 22 -5.00 -29.15 -17.85
N GLU A 23 -5.46 -29.71 -18.97
CA GLU A 23 -4.70 -29.69 -20.22
C GLU A 23 -5.53 -29.21 -21.41
N PHE A 24 -4.88 -28.43 -22.28
CA PHE A 24 -5.43 -27.99 -23.55
C PHE A 24 -4.60 -28.55 -24.70
N ALA A 25 -5.21 -29.41 -25.51
CA ALA A 25 -4.52 -30.07 -26.62
C ALA A 25 -4.21 -29.11 -27.78
N THR A 26 -3.07 -29.33 -28.43
CA THR A 26 -2.65 -28.59 -29.63
C THR A 26 -3.68 -28.74 -30.76
N GLY A 27 -3.92 -27.63 -31.49
CA GLY A 27 -4.87 -27.60 -32.61
C GLY A 27 -6.35 -27.65 -32.20
N LYS A 28 -6.66 -27.56 -30.90
CA LYS A 28 -8.03 -27.40 -30.40
C LYS A 28 -8.23 -26.05 -29.74
N THR A 29 -9.45 -25.54 -29.85
CA THR A 29 -9.95 -24.41 -29.09
C THR A 29 -11.00 -24.89 -28.11
N TYR A 30 -10.84 -24.49 -26.85
CA TYR A 30 -11.75 -24.80 -25.77
C TYR A 30 -12.61 -23.57 -25.51
N LYS A 31 -13.92 -23.72 -25.69
CA LYS A 31 -14.88 -22.64 -25.57
C LYS A 31 -15.62 -22.75 -24.24
N TYR A 32 -15.50 -21.72 -23.42
CA TYR A 32 -16.16 -21.62 -22.12
C TYR A 32 -17.15 -20.47 -22.10
N LYS A 33 -18.33 -20.70 -21.53
CA LYS A 33 -19.21 -19.62 -21.09
C LYS A 33 -18.62 -19.02 -19.83
N TYR A 34 -18.42 -17.71 -19.81
CA TYR A 34 -17.87 -16.99 -18.67
C TYR A 34 -18.83 -15.91 -18.17
N GLU A 35 -19.04 -15.90 -16.86
CA GLU A 35 -19.77 -14.88 -16.15
C GLU A 35 -18.93 -14.43 -14.96
N ALA A 36 -18.79 -13.12 -14.75
CA ALA A 36 -18.21 -12.56 -13.55
C ALA A 36 -19.09 -11.44 -13.00
N LEU A 37 -19.18 -11.36 -11.68
CA LEU A 37 -19.98 -10.41 -10.94
C LEU A 37 -19.13 -9.80 -9.83
N LEU A 38 -19.22 -8.49 -9.66
CA LEU A 38 -18.65 -7.74 -8.56
C LEU A 38 -19.75 -6.87 -7.95
N LEU A 39 -20.04 -7.02 -6.66
CA LEU A 39 -21.02 -6.20 -5.92
C LEU A 39 -20.36 -5.62 -4.68
N GLY A 40 -20.53 -4.32 -4.48
CA GLY A 40 -20.14 -3.59 -3.28
C GLY A 40 -21.35 -3.00 -2.57
N GLY A 41 -21.34 -3.03 -1.23
CA GLY A 41 -22.36 -2.38 -0.41
C GLY A 41 -22.49 -3.03 0.95
N LEU A 42 -23.62 -2.78 1.60
CA LEU A 42 -23.96 -3.44 2.86
C LEU A 42 -24.52 -4.86 2.61
N PRO A 43 -24.21 -5.83 3.48
CA PRO A 43 -24.59 -7.23 3.29
C PRO A 43 -26.09 -7.48 3.28
N GLU A 44 -26.89 -6.62 3.92
CA GLU A 44 -28.30 -6.87 4.17
C GLU A 44 -29.15 -6.79 2.88
N GLU A 45 -30.09 -7.72 2.76
CA GLU A 45 -31.11 -7.68 1.72
C GLU A 45 -32.01 -6.46 1.89
N GLY A 46 -32.47 -5.91 0.77
CA GLY A 46 -33.29 -4.69 0.76
C GLY A 46 -32.49 -3.40 0.84
N LEU A 47 -31.16 -3.46 0.96
CA LEU A 47 -30.28 -2.29 0.88
C LEU A 47 -29.73 -2.06 -0.52
N ALA A 48 -29.32 -0.83 -0.77
CA ALA A 48 -28.68 -0.45 -2.02
C ALA A 48 -27.28 -1.07 -2.13
N ARG A 49 -26.99 -1.66 -3.29
CA ARG A 49 -25.66 -2.10 -3.69
C ARG A 49 -25.33 -1.53 -5.06
N ALA A 50 -24.04 -1.48 -5.37
CA ALA A 50 -23.54 -1.10 -6.69
C ALA A 50 -22.55 -2.14 -7.19
N GLY A 51 -22.46 -2.34 -8.49
CA GLY A 51 -21.58 -3.37 -9.04
C GLY A 51 -21.52 -3.43 -10.55
N VAL A 52 -20.69 -4.35 -11.02
CA VAL A 52 -20.49 -4.63 -12.44
C VAL A 52 -20.56 -6.13 -12.69
N LYS A 53 -21.04 -6.50 -13.86
CA LYS A 53 -21.12 -7.86 -14.33
C LYS A 53 -20.53 -7.96 -15.73
N ILE A 54 -19.81 -9.04 -16.02
CA ILE A 54 -19.25 -9.33 -17.34
C ILE A 54 -19.80 -10.67 -17.81
N HIS A 55 -20.28 -10.68 -19.05
CA HIS A 55 -20.65 -11.88 -19.78
C HIS A 55 -19.77 -11.99 -21.02
N SER A 56 -19.23 -13.18 -21.27
CA SER A 56 -18.45 -13.42 -22.49
C SER A 56 -18.28 -14.91 -22.73
N GLU A 57 -17.81 -15.26 -23.92
CA GLU A 57 -17.26 -16.58 -24.20
C GLU A 57 -15.73 -16.51 -24.18
N VAL A 58 -15.09 -17.35 -23.38
CA VAL A 58 -13.64 -17.43 -23.28
C VAL A 58 -13.15 -18.57 -24.16
N LEU A 59 -12.30 -18.25 -25.13
CA LEU A 59 -11.64 -19.21 -26.00
C LEU A 59 -10.18 -19.39 -25.56
N ILE A 60 -9.77 -20.64 -25.36
CA ILE A 60 -8.38 -21.00 -25.04
C ILE A 60 -7.87 -22.00 -26.06
N SER A 61 -6.69 -21.74 -26.63
CA SER A 61 -6.00 -22.69 -27.51
C SER A 61 -4.50 -22.73 -27.22
N ALA A 62 -3.92 -23.93 -27.28
CA ALA A 62 -2.48 -24.09 -27.24
C ALA A 62 -1.84 -23.54 -28.52
N ALA A 63 -0.76 -22.77 -28.38
CA ALA A 63 0.05 -22.28 -29.48
C ALA A 63 1.31 -23.15 -29.63
N ALA A 64 2.49 -22.64 -29.23
CA ALA A 64 3.77 -23.34 -29.35
C ALA A 64 4.45 -23.46 -27.98
N GLY A 65 4.96 -24.66 -27.67
CA GLY A 65 5.52 -24.95 -26.34
C GLY A 65 4.47 -24.77 -25.24
N ASP A 66 4.88 -24.14 -24.14
CA ASP A 66 4.01 -23.82 -23.00
C ASP A 66 3.22 -22.51 -23.17
N ILE A 67 3.08 -22.00 -24.41
CA ILE A 67 2.37 -20.75 -24.71
C ILE A 67 0.95 -21.05 -25.18
N PHE A 68 0.00 -20.34 -24.59
CA PHE A 68 -1.43 -20.44 -24.87
C PHE A 68 -1.98 -19.08 -25.27
N VAL A 69 -3.07 -19.10 -26.02
CA VAL A 69 -3.80 -17.90 -26.46
C VAL A 69 -5.15 -17.89 -25.75
N LEU A 70 -5.53 -16.74 -25.21
CA LEU A 70 -6.86 -16.49 -24.66
C LEU A 70 -7.51 -15.34 -25.42
N LYS A 71 -8.75 -15.55 -25.89
CA LYS A 71 -9.57 -14.54 -26.56
C LYS A 71 -10.97 -14.51 -25.96
N LEU A 72 -11.55 -13.32 -25.83
CA LEU A 72 -12.96 -13.17 -25.50
C LEU A 72 -13.80 -13.04 -26.78
N GLU A 73 -14.98 -13.63 -26.77
CA GLU A 73 -16.01 -13.41 -27.79
C GLU A 73 -17.26 -12.81 -27.15
N SER A 74 -17.85 -11.88 -27.89
CA SER A 74 -19.07 -11.16 -27.51
C SER A 74 -19.08 -10.67 -26.05
N PRO A 75 -18.02 -9.96 -25.58
CA PRO A 75 -17.99 -9.45 -24.22
C PRO A 75 -19.07 -8.38 -24.03
N GLU A 76 -19.88 -8.54 -22.98
CA GLU A 76 -20.91 -7.59 -22.56
C GLU A 76 -20.68 -7.22 -21.09
N ILE A 77 -20.67 -5.92 -20.81
CA ILE A 77 -20.56 -5.38 -19.45
C ILE A 77 -21.94 -4.87 -19.04
N LEU A 78 -22.39 -5.24 -17.84
CA LEU A 78 -23.60 -4.74 -17.21
C LEU A 78 -23.26 -4.02 -15.91
N GLU A 79 -24.07 -3.03 -15.57
CA GLU A 79 -23.98 -2.28 -14.33
C GLU A 79 -25.17 -2.59 -13.42
N TYR A 80 -24.93 -2.47 -12.12
CA TYR A 80 -25.93 -2.60 -11.09
C TYR A 80 -25.87 -1.40 -10.16
N SER A 81 -27.00 -0.76 -9.92
CA SER A 81 -27.15 0.32 -8.94
C SER A 81 -28.59 0.32 -8.47
N GLY A 82 -28.84 -0.28 -7.31
CA GLY A 82 -30.21 -0.52 -6.86
C GLY A 82 -30.32 -1.39 -5.62
N ILE A 83 -31.55 -1.74 -5.25
CA ILE A 83 -31.92 -2.51 -4.07
C ILE A 83 -31.66 -3.99 -4.30
N TRP A 84 -30.69 -4.55 -3.59
CA TRP A 84 -30.29 -5.96 -3.70
C TRP A 84 -31.26 -6.90 -2.96
N PRO A 85 -31.64 -8.07 -3.50
CA PRO A 85 -31.36 -8.61 -4.85
C PRO A 85 -32.49 -8.34 -5.88
N LYS A 86 -33.29 -7.29 -5.67
CA LYS A 86 -34.54 -7.06 -6.40
C LYS A 86 -34.34 -6.45 -7.78
N ASP A 87 -33.46 -5.45 -7.86
CA ASP A 87 -33.25 -4.72 -9.11
C ASP A 87 -32.43 -5.53 -10.12
N ALA A 88 -32.52 -5.18 -11.40
CA ALA A 88 -31.88 -5.92 -12.48
C ALA A 88 -30.54 -5.27 -12.89
N PHE A 89 -29.64 -6.09 -13.44
CA PHE A 89 -28.46 -5.60 -14.14
C PHE A 89 -28.87 -4.95 -15.47
N ILE A 90 -28.27 -3.81 -15.77
CA ILE A 90 -28.56 -3.04 -16.99
C ILE A 90 -27.33 -3.08 -17.90
N PRO A 91 -27.45 -3.35 -19.21
CA PRO A 91 -26.31 -3.32 -20.12
C PRO A 91 -25.62 -1.95 -20.17
N ALA A 92 -24.33 -1.94 -19.83
CA ALA A 92 -23.46 -0.76 -19.89
C ALA A 92 -22.89 -0.61 -21.32
N THR A 93 -23.77 -0.35 -22.29
CA THR A 93 -23.43 -0.36 -23.74
C THR A 93 -22.31 0.60 -24.11
N LYS A 94 -22.27 1.79 -23.51
CA LYS A 94 -21.20 2.78 -23.74
C LYS A 94 -19.83 2.28 -23.27
N LEU A 95 -19.78 1.68 -22.08
CA LEU A 95 -18.54 1.13 -21.51
C LEU A 95 -18.08 -0.10 -22.30
N THR A 96 -19.02 -0.99 -22.63
CA THR A 96 -18.76 -2.16 -23.47
C THR A 96 -18.13 -1.75 -24.79
N SER A 97 -18.74 -0.78 -25.50
CA SER A 97 -18.21 -0.27 -26.77
C SER A 97 -16.85 0.42 -26.61
N ALA A 98 -16.63 1.16 -25.52
CA ALA A 98 -15.35 1.84 -25.26
C ALA A 98 -14.20 0.87 -25.03
N LEU A 99 -14.47 -0.31 -24.45
CA LEU A 99 -13.46 -1.33 -24.15
C LEU A 99 -13.41 -2.46 -25.19
N ALA A 100 -14.37 -2.53 -26.11
CA ALA A 100 -14.55 -3.64 -27.04
C ALA A 100 -13.28 -4.02 -27.81
N ALA A 101 -12.57 -3.02 -28.36
CA ALA A 101 -11.35 -3.28 -29.12
C ALA A 101 -10.28 -4.00 -28.30
N GLN A 102 -10.11 -3.61 -27.03
CA GLN A 102 -9.13 -4.23 -26.13
C GLN A 102 -9.61 -5.59 -25.63
N LEU A 103 -10.89 -5.71 -25.27
CA LEU A 103 -11.51 -6.96 -24.78
C LEU A 103 -11.58 -8.05 -25.86
N LEU A 104 -11.68 -7.69 -27.14
CA LEU A 104 -11.68 -8.66 -28.24
C LEU A 104 -10.27 -9.05 -28.71
N THR A 105 -9.24 -8.33 -28.26
CA THR A 105 -7.86 -8.59 -28.68
C THR A 105 -7.30 -9.80 -27.92
N PRO A 106 -6.86 -10.87 -28.62
CA PRO A 106 -6.28 -12.05 -27.96
C PRO A 106 -4.98 -11.74 -27.24
N ILE A 107 -4.82 -12.29 -26.04
CA ILE A 107 -3.57 -12.27 -25.26
C ILE A 107 -2.87 -13.62 -25.31
N LYS A 108 -1.58 -13.65 -24.98
CA LYS A 108 -0.83 -14.90 -24.77
C LYS A 108 -0.43 -15.04 -23.32
N PHE A 109 -0.24 -16.27 -22.87
CA PHE A 109 0.26 -16.56 -21.53
C PHE A 109 1.04 -17.89 -21.51
N GLU A 110 2.00 -17.98 -20.60
CA GLU A 110 2.65 -19.24 -20.26
C GLU A 110 1.73 -20.08 -19.38
N TYR A 111 1.60 -21.37 -19.68
CA TYR A 111 0.87 -22.32 -18.85
C TYR A 111 1.55 -23.67 -18.84
N ALA A 112 1.98 -24.11 -17.66
CA ALA A 112 2.66 -25.39 -17.50
C ALA A 112 2.24 -26.02 -16.17
N ASN A 113 1.86 -27.30 -16.20
CA ASN A 113 1.52 -28.06 -15.00
C ASN A 113 0.47 -27.38 -14.09
N GLY A 114 -0.53 -26.72 -14.68
CA GLY A 114 -1.57 -26.00 -13.94
C GLY A 114 -1.16 -24.61 -13.46
N VAL A 115 0.06 -24.15 -13.74
CA VAL A 115 0.58 -22.85 -13.31
C VAL A 115 0.60 -21.88 -14.48
N VAL A 116 -0.01 -20.72 -14.28
CA VAL A 116 0.05 -19.56 -15.18
C VAL A 116 1.36 -18.80 -14.90
N GLY A 117 2.16 -18.62 -15.95
CA GLY A 117 3.42 -17.88 -15.91
C GLY A 117 3.25 -16.43 -16.38
N LYS A 118 4.14 -15.99 -17.27
CA LYS A 118 4.10 -14.64 -17.84
C LYS A 118 2.88 -14.44 -18.73
N VAL A 119 2.35 -13.22 -18.71
CA VAL A 119 1.28 -12.76 -19.61
C VAL A 119 1.90 -11.85 -20.67
N PHE A 120 1.42 -11.95 -21.91
CA PHE A 120 1.88 -11.13 -23.02
C PHE A 120 0.69 -10.49 -23.74
N ALA A 121 0.79 -9.19 -23.99
CA ALA A 121 -0.24 -8.41 -24.65
C ALA A 121 0.36 -7.54 -25.77
N PRO A 122 -0.40 -7.27 -26.85
CA PRO A 122 -0.07 -6.24 -27.80
C PRO A 122 -0.04 -4.84 -27.17
N ALA A 123 0.71 -3.92 -27.78
CA ALA A 123 0.67 -2.51 -27.40
C ALA A 123 -0.75 -1.95 -27.53
N GLY A 124 -1.17 -1.12 -26.57
CA GLY A 124 -2.49 -0.47 -26.54
C GLY A 124 -3.56 -1.16 -25.70
N ILE A 125 -3.29 -2.35 -25.14
CA ILE A 125 -4.13 -2.93 -24.09
C ILE A 125 -3.81 -2.24 -22.76
N SER A 126 -4.81 -1.64 -22.13
CA SER A 126 -4.68 -1.00 -20.82
C SER A 126 -4.47 -2.03 -19.70
N ALA A 127 -3.79 -1.61 -18.62
CA ALA A 127 -3.64 -2.42 -17.41
C ALA A 127 -5.00 -2.88 -16.86
N THR A 128 -6.03 -2.03 -16.92
CA THR A 128 -7.40 -2.36 -16.51
C THR A 128 -7.94 -3.58 -17.27
N VAL A 129 -7.87 -3.59 -18.60
CA VAL A 129 -8.37 -4.72 -19.41
C VAL A 129 -7.49 -5.95 -19.22
N LEU A 130 -6.18 -5.79 -19.11
CA LEU A 130 -5.29 -6.90 -18.84
C LEU A 130 -5.54 -7.54 -17.47
N ASN A 131 -5.93 -6.77 -16.46
CA ASN A 131 -6.34 -7.30 -15.16
C ASN A 131 -7.65 -8.10 -15.21
N ILE A 132 -8.59 -7.76 -16.11
CA ILE A 132 -9.77 -8.60 -16.37
C ILE A 132 -9.33 -9.97 -16.90
N TYR A 133 -8.39 -9.99 -17.84
CA TYR A 133 -7.80 -11.23 -18.34
C TYR A 133 -7.07 -12.03 -17.25
N ARG A 134 -6.28 -11.37 -16.39
CA ARG A 134 -5.64 -12.02 -15.24
C ARG A 134 -6.68 -12.63 -14.28
N GLY A 135 -7.81 -11.96 -14.07
CA GLY A 135 -8.94 -12.49 -13.30
C GLY A 135 -9.53 -13.78 -13.89
N ILE A 136 -9.60 -13.89 -15.22
CA ILE A 136 -10.01 -15.12 -15.91
C ILE A 136 -8.93 -16.20 -15.78
N LEU A 137 -7.66 -15.85 -16.06
CA LEU A 137 -6.52 -16.77 -15.97
C LEU A 137 -6.34 -17.35 -14.55
N ASN A 138 -6.70 -16.59 -13.52
CA ASN A 138 -6.61 -17.02 -12.12
C ASN A 138 -7.50 -18.24 -11.81
N ILE A 139 -8.57 -18.47 -12.57
CA ILE A 139 -9.39 -19.69 -12.46
C ILE A 139 -8.56 -20.93 -12.83
N PHE A 140 -7.66 -20.79 -13.81
CA PHE A 140 -6.82 -21.88 -14.33
C PHE A 140 -5.53 -22.09 -13.53
N GLN A 141 -5.22 -21.21 -12.57
CA GLN A 141 -4.09 -21.35 -11.65
C GLN A 141 -4.39 -22.46 -10.63
N LEU A 142 -3.86 -23.66 -10.87
CA LEU A 142 -4.13 -24.88 -10.12
C LEU A 142 -2.82 -25.64 -9.86
N ASN A 143 -2.13 -25.33 -8.75
CA ASN A 143 -0.90 -26.02 -8.37
C ASN A 143 -1.20 -27.37 -7.70
N ILE A 144 -1.60 -28.35 -8.52
CA ILE A 144 -2.08 -29.65 -8.04
C ILE A 144 -0.92 -30.59 -7.70
N LYS A 145 -0.89 -31.07 -6.44
CA LYS A 145 0.08 -32.09 -6.02
C LYS A 145 -0.39 -33.48 -6.45
N LYS A 146 0.53 -34.28 -7.01
CA LYS A 146 0.24 -35.66 -7.41
C LYS A 146 0.03 -36.61 -6.22
N THR A 147 0.57 -36.29 -5.05
CA THR A 147 0.69 -37.23 -3.92
C THR A 147 -0.35 -37.04 -2.82
N GLN A 148 -1.12 -35.96 -2.84
CA GLN A 148 -1.97 -35.56 -1.72
C GLN A 148 -3.31 -35.02 -2.22
N ASN A 149 -4.41 -35.50 -1.63
CA ASN A 149 -5.75 -35.00 -1.94
C ASN A 149 -6.16 -33.82 -1.06
N VAL A 150 -5.52 -33.65 0.11
CA VAL A 150 -5.72 -32.50 1.00
C VAL A 150 -4.36 -31.94 1.37
N TYR A 151 -4.13 -30.67 1.09
CA TYR A 151 -2.85 -30.01 1.39
C TYR A 151 -2.98 -28.50 1.38
N GLU A 152 -1.96 -27.84 1.94
CA GLU A 152 -1.80 -26.39 1.91
C GLU A 152 -0.47 -26.03 1.22
N LEU A 153 -0.43 -24.86 0.60
CA LEU A 153 0.77 -24.23 0.07
C LEU A 153 0.61 -22.71 0.00
N GLN A 154 1.69 -22.02 -0.35
CA GLN A 154 1.66 -20.63 -0.79
C GLN A 154 1.51 -20.61 -2.31
N GLU A 155 0.48 -19.93 -2.81
CA GLU A 155 0.18 -19.93 -4.23
C GLU A 155 -0.02 -18.50 -4.75
N ALA A 156 0.67 -18.20 -5.85
CA ALA A 156 0.47 -16.96 -6.60
C ALA A 156 -0.96 -16.88 -7.18
N GLY A 157 -1.42 -15.65 -7.38
CA GLY A 157 -2.69 -15.31 -8.02
C GLY A 157 -2.79 -13.81 -8.21
N VAL A 158 -3.96 -13.34 -8.63
CA VAL A 158 -4.20 -11.90 -8.86
C VAL A 158 -3.94 -11.02 -7.63
N GLN A 159 -4.15 -11.56 -6.42
CA GLN A 159 -3.98 -10.82 -5.16
C GLN A 159 -2.58 -10.93 -4.54
N GLY A 160 -1.65 -11.62 -5.22
CA GLY A 160 -0.30 -11.91 -4.71
C GLY A 160 -0.11 -13.38 -4.38
N VAL A 161 0.75 -13.66 -3.41
CA VAL A 161 1.12 -15.01 -2.97
C VAL A 161 0.52 -15.28 -1.61
N CYS A 162 -0.55 -16.07 -1.58
CA CYS A 162 -1.35 -16.30 -0.38
C CYS A 162 -1.49 -17.78 -0.02
N LYS A 163 -1.74 -18.03 1.28
CA LYS A 163 -1.98 -19.36 1.81
C LYS A 163 -3.23 -19.94 1.15
N THR A 164 -3.05 -21.07 0.48
CA THR A 164 -4.07 -21.74 -0.33
C THR A 164 -4.19 -23.20 0.10
N GLN A 165 -5.42 -23.64 0.34
CA GLN A 165 -5.76 -25.01 0.70
C GLN A 165 -6.49 -25.68 -0.45
N TYR A 166 -6.15 -26.94 -0.70
CA TYR A 166 -6.78 -27.80 -1.70
C TYR A 166 -7.45 -29.00 -1.03
N VAL A 167 -8.62 -29.37 -1.54
CA VAL A 167 -9.34 -30.59 -1.21
C VAL A 167 -9.82 -31.21 -2.52
N ILE A 168 -9.35 -32.41 -2.82
CA ILE A 168 -9.65 -33.15 -4.05
C ILE A 168 -10.40 -34.42 -3.68
N SER A 169 -11.51 -34.67 -4.36
CA SER A 169 -12.31 -35.88 -4.22
C SER A 169 -12.75 -36.39 -5.59
N GLU A 170 -12.91 -37.70 -5.71
CA GLU A 170 -13.36 -38.34 -6.94
C GLU A 170 -14.79 -38.86 -6.76
N ASP A 171 -15.68 -38.50 -7.69
CA ASP A 171 -16.98 -39.13 -7.86
C ASP A 171 -16.84 -40.23 -8.91
N ALA A 172 -16.55 -41.44 -8.43
CA ALA A 172 -16.39 -42.61 -9.27
C ALA A 172 -17.66 -42.99 -10.06
N LYS A 173 -18.86 -42.59 -9.60
CA LYS A 173 -20.12 -42.90 -10.30
C LYS A 173 -20.34 -42.00 -11.50
N ALA A 174 -19.93 -40.73 -11.38
CA ALA A 174 -20.08 -39.75 -12.45
C ALA A 174 -18.83 -39.59 -13.32
N GLU A 175 -17.74 -40.32 -13.02
CA GLU A 175 -16.41 -40.14 -13.61
C GLU A 175 -15.94 -38.68 -13.53
N ARG A 176 -16.15 -38.05 -12.37
CA ARG A 176 -15.85 -36.64 -12.11
C ARG A 176 -14.84 -36.48 -10.98
N ILE A 177 -14.03 -35.44 -11.06
CA ILE A 177 -13.16 -34.99 -9.98
C ILE A 177 -13.73 -33.67 -9.47
N LEU A 178 -13.96 -33.61 -8.16
CA LEU A 178 -14.42 -32.43 -7.45
C LEU A 178 -13.21 -31.85 -6.71
N LEU A 179 -12.81 -30.64 -7.09
CA LEU A 179 -11.72 -29.91 -6.44
C LEU A 179 -12.28 -28.66 -5.78
N THR A 180 -11.96 -28.47 -4.51
CA THR A 180 -12.18 -27.23 -3.79
C THR A 180 -10.85 -26.61 -3.44
N LYS A 181 -10.72 -25.31 -3.74
CA LYS A 181 -9.54 -24.50 -3.46
C LYS A 181 -9.97 -23.28 -2.67
N THR A 182 -9.36 -23.03 -1.53
CA THR A 182 -9.65 -21.85 -0.70
C THR A 182 -8.39 -21.04 -0.45
N LYS A 183 -8.47 -19.71 -0.60
CA LYS A 183 -7.39 -18.76 -0.34
C LYS A 183 -7.72 -17.90 0.87
N ASP A 184 -6.81 -17.88 1.84
CA ASP A 184 -6.86 -16.96 2.99
C ASP A 184 -6.12 -15.66 2.62
N LEU A 185 -6.88 -14.61 2.31
CA LEU A 185 -6.32 -13.30 1.92
C LEU A 185 -5.79 -12.51 3.12
N SER A 186 -5.95 -13.03 4.33
CA SER A 186 -5.35 -12.48 5.55
C SER A 186 -3.94 -13.03 5.82
N GLN A 187 -3.54 -14.10 5.11
CA GLN A 187 -2.25 -14.78 5.24
C GLN A 187 -1.54 -14.86 3.88
N CYS A 188 -0.94 -13.74 3.47
CA CYS A 188 -0.16 -13.65 2.25
C CYS A 188 1.31 -13.35 2.54
N GLN A 189 2.22 -14.05 1.87
CA GLN A 189 3.65 -13.73 1.85
C GLN A 189 3.88 -12.43 1.06
N GLU A 190 3.15 -12.27 -0.02
CA GLU A 190 3.12 -11.08 -0.85
C GLU A 190 1.66 -10.70 -1.07
N ARG A 191 1.28 -9.48 -0.74
CA ARG A 191 -0.08 -8.97 -0.91
C ARG A 191 -0.07 -7.82 -1.90
N ILE A 192 -0.87 -7.94 -2.95
CA ILE A 192 -1.05 -6.86 -3.92
C ILE A 192 -2.11 -5.91 -3.38
N VAL A 193 -1.64 -4.87 -2.68
CA VAL A 193 -2.45 -3.79 -2.12
C VAL A 193 -1.67 -2.49 -2.26
N LYS A 194 -2.37 -1.37 -2.45
CA LYS A 194 -1.76 -0.06 -2.48
C LYS A 194 -2.48 0.86 -1.52
N ASP A 195 -1.75 1.27 -0.49
CA ASP A 195 -2.19 2.25 0.48
C ASP A 195 -1.72 3.64 0.06
N ILE A 196 -2.58 4.65 0.17
CA ILE A 196 -2.27 6.03 -0.22
C ILE A 196 -2.55 6.93 0.98
N GLY A 197 -1.58 7.79 1.32
CA GLY A 197 -1.71 8.75 2.42
C GLY A 197 -1.50 8.14 3.82
N LEU A 198 -1.08 6.88 3.93
CA LEU A 198 -0.89 6.19 5.21
C LEU A 198 0.58 6.15 5.68
N ALA A 199 1.48 6.90 5.05
CA ALA A 199 2.92 6.85 5.33
C ALA A 199 3.33 7.29 6.76
N TYR A 200 2.43 7.92 7.51
CA TYR A 200 2.65 8.27 8.92
C TYR A 200 1.99 7.29 9.91
N THR A 201 1.28 6.28 9.40
CA THR A 201 0.59 5.31 10.25
C THR A 201 1.57 4.24 10.74
N GLU A 202 1.26 3.67 11.90
CA GLU A 202 2.07 2.65 12.55
C GLU A 202 1.23 1.39 12.77
N THR A 203 1.84 0.22 12.58
CA THR A 203 1.20 -1.05 12.85
C THR A 203 1.00 -1.24 14.36
N CYS A 204 -0.24 -1.39 14.79
CA CYS A 204 -0.58 -1.75 16.17
C CYS A 204 -0.86 -3.26 16.27
N VAL A 205 0.13 -4.04 16.68
CA VAL A 205 0.03 -5.50 16.82
C VAL A 205 -1.06 -5.89 17.82
N GLU A 206 -1.17 -5.19 18.95
CA GLU A 206 -2.19 -5.46 19.96
C GLU A 206 -3.62 -5.14 19.45
N CYS A 207 -3.75 -4.15 18.56
CA CYS A 207 -5.01 -3.78 17.94
C CYS A 207 -5.44 -4.84 16.91
N GLU A 208 -4.52 -5.25 16.03
CA GLU A 208 -4.78 -6.28 15.01
C GLU A 208 -5.14 -7.64 15.63
N ALA A 209 -4.54 -7.97 16.78
CA ALA A 209 -4.87 -9.18 17.54
C ALA A 209 -6.32 -9.18 18.06
N ARG A 210 -6.92 -8.00 18.31
CA ARG A 210 -8.34 -7.87 18.67
C ARG A 210 -9.27 -7.96 17.46
N GLY A 211 -8.76 -7.73 16.27
CA GLY A 211 -9.48 -7.84 15.01
C GLY A 211 -8.89 -6.96 13.92
N LYS A 212 -8.85 -7.48 12.69
CA LYS A 212 -8.46 -6.71 11.49
C LYS A 212 -9.68 -5.99 10.91
N SER A 213 -9.50 -4.74 10.50
CA SER A 213 -10.52 -3.95 9.81
C SER A 213 -10.83 -4.45 8.41
N LEU A 214 -9.85 -5.05 7.73
CA LEU A 214 -10.00 -5.62 6.40
C LEU A 214 -9.76 -7.13 6.48
N LYS A 215 -10.77 -7.91 6.10
CA LYS A 215 -10.71 -9.38 6.04
C LYS A 215 -11.11 -9.83 4.64
N GLY A 216 -10.50 -10.90 4.16
CA GLY A 216 -10.82 -11.43 2.84
C GLY A 216 -10.60 -12.93 2.75
N THR A 217 -11.43 -13.59 1.96
CA THR A 217 -11.28 -15.00 1.61
C THR A 217 -11.82 -15.24 0.22
N ALA A 218 -11.25 -16.21 -0.50
CA ALA A 218 -11.77 -16.68 -1.77
C ALA A 218 -11.91 -18.20 -1.77
N ALA A 219 -12.99 -18.71 -2.35
CA ALA A 219 -13.26 -20.12 -2.51
C ALA A 219 -13.56 -20.42 -3.98
N PHE A 220 -12.94 -21.47 -4.50
CA PHE A 220 -13.07 -21.94 -5.87
C PHE A 220 -13.52 -23.40 -5.82
N SER A 221 -14.53 -23.75 -6.60
CA SER A 221 -15.04 -25.11 -6.73
C SER A 221 -15.02 -25.52 -8.20
N TYR A 222 -14.48 -26.69 -8.47
CA TYR A 222 -14.27 -27.20 -9.82
C TYR A 222 -14.91 -28.57 -9.98
N VAL A 223 -15.57 -28.76 -11.11
CA VAL A 223 -16.01 -30.06 -11.61
C VAL A 223 -15.16 -30.37 -12.83
N MET A 224 -14.35 -31.42 -12.73
CA MET A 224 -13.41 -31.81 -13.78
C MET A 224 -13.69 -33.23 -14.25
N LYS A 225 -13.32 -33.53 -15.50
CA LYS A 225 -13.42 -34.86 -16.09
C LYS A 225 -12.05 -35.35 -16.53
N PRO A 226 -11.64 -36.59 -16.23
CA PRO A 226 -10.43 -37.18 -16.80
C PRO A 226 -10.44 -37.14 -18.33
N SER A 227 -9.28 -36.89 -18.92
CA SER A 227 -9.00 -36.97 -20.36
C SER A 227 -7.78 -37.86 -20.60
N ASP A 228 -7.47 -38.16 -21.86
CA ASP A 228 -6.36 -39.06 -22.21
C ASP A 228 -4.99 -38.60 -21.70
N THR A 229 -4.82 -37.28 -21.50
CA THR A 229 -3.54 -36.66 -21.15
C THR A 229 -3.57 -35.90 -19.82
N GLY A 230 -4.76 -35.57 -19.29
CA GLY A 230 -4.90 -34.87 -18.01
C GLY A 230 -6.35 -34.79 -17.56
N VAL A 231 -6.82 -33.59 -17.23
CA VAL A 231 -8.24 -33.33 -16.94
C VAL A 231 -8.79 -32.16 -17.74
N LEU A 232 -10.11 -32.19 -17.92
CA LEU A 232 -10.88 -31.14 -18.53
C LEU A 232 -11.74 -30.46 -17.46
N ILE A 233 -11.61 -29.13 -17.33
CA ILE A 233 -12.50 -28.36 -16.46
C ILE A 233 -13.87 -28.28 -17.14
N LEU A 234 -14.89 -28.90 -16.55
CA LEU A 234 -16.27 -28.80 -17.04
C LEU A 234 -16.93 -27.54 -16.49
N GLU A 235 -16.71 -27.28 -15.21
CA GLU A 235 -17.27 -26.14 -14.50
C GLU A 235 -16.27 -25.65 -13.46
N ALA A 236 -16.15 -24.34 -13.31
CA ALA A 236 -15.47 -23.69 -12.21
C ALA A 236 -16.32 -22.55 -11.69
N THR A 237 -16.49 -22.48 -10.37
CA THR A 237 -17.12 -21.36 -9.68
C THR A 237 -16.13 -20.76 -8.70
N ALA A 238 -16.06 -19.44 -8.63
CA ALA A 238 -15.27 -18.71 -7.65
C ALA A 238 -16.19 -17.78 -6.87
N THR A 239 -16.00 -17.69 -5.56
CA THR A 239 -16.66 -16.70 -4.69
C THR A 239 -15.60 -16.09 -3.79
N GLU A 240 -15.52 -14.78 -3.82
CA GLU A 240 -14.63 -13.98 -2.99
C GLU A 240 -15.44 -12.99 -2.19
N LEU A 241 -15.05 -12.83 -0.93
CA LEU A 241 -15.63 -11.88 -0.01
C LEU A 241 -14.52 -11.06 0.62
N ILE A 242 -14.58 -9.74 0.42
CA ILE A 242 -13.76 -8.77 1.14
C ILE A 242 -14.68 -7.96 2.04
N GLN A 243 -14.39 -7.97 3.35
CA GLN A 243 -15.15 -7.27 4.36
C GLN A 243 -14.30 -6.15 4.96
N PHE A 244 -14.85 -4.94 4.94
CA PHE A 244 -14.26 -3.77 5.59
C PHE A 244 -15.13 -3.31 6.77
N SER A 245 -14.51 -3.27 7.94
CA SER A 245 -15.14 -2.96 9.20
C SER A 245 -14.30 -1.92 9.92
N PRO A 246 -14.64 -0.62 9.83
CA PRO A 246 -13.86 0.45 10.46
C PRO A 246 -13.89 0.35 11.99
N LEU A 247 -14.99 -0.19 12.52
CA LEU A 247 -15.18 -0.56 13.92
C LEU A 247 -15.48 -2.07 13.96
N ASN A 248 -14.99 -2.78 14.98
CA ASN A 248 -15.26 -4.21 15.17
C ASN A 248 -16.73 -4.44 15.63
N ILE A 249 -17.67 -4.20 14.72
CA ILE A 249 -19.11 -4.32 14.93
C ILE A 249 -19.58 -5.56 14.19
N LEU A 250 -20.30 -6.44 14.90
CA LEU A 250 -20.75 -7.75 14.41
C LEU A 250 -21.58 -7.68 13.10
N ASN A 251 -22.27 -6.57 12.83
CA ASN A 251 -23.21 -6.42 11.70
C ASN A 251 -23.03 -5.12 10.90
N GLY A 252 -21.90 -4.41 11.00
CA GLY A 252 -21.74 -3.06 10.44
C GLY A 252 -20.72 -2.93 9.31
N ALA A 253 -20.34 -4.04 8.68
CA ALA A 253 -19.22 -4.06 7.75
C ALA A 253 -19.69 -3.93 6.30
N ALA A 254 -19.08 -2.99 5.56
CA ALA A 254 -19.21 -2.95 4.11
C ALA A 254 -18.55 -4.19 3.52
N GLN A 255 -19.16 -4.75 2.48
CA GLN A 255 -18.68 -5.94 1.80
C GLN A 255 -18.52 -5.68 0.31
N MET A 256 -17.48 -6.27 -0.24
CA MET A 256 -17.35 -6.52 -1.66
C MET A 256 -17.42 -8.04 -1.86
N GLU A 257 -18.32 -8.46 -2.73
CA GLU A 257 -18.54 -9.84 -3.12
C GLU A 257 -18.22 -9.96 -4.61
N ALA A 258 -17.31 -10.87 -4.96
CA ALA A 258 -17.02 -11.21 -6.35
C ALA A 258 -17.38 -12.68 -6.62
N LYS A 259 -18.05 -12.93 -7.74
CA LYS A 259 -18.38 -14.29 -8.20
C LYS A 259 -17.92 -14.48 -9.63
N GLN A 260 -17.37 -15.65 -9.94
CA GLN A 260 -17.05 -16.04 -11.30
C GLN A 260 -17.63 -17.43 -11.56
N THR A 261 -18.15 -17.64 -12.77
CA THR A 261 -18.62 -18.93 -13.26
C THR A 261 -18.02 -19.15 -14.64
N LEU A 262 -17.42 -20.33 -14.83
CA LEU A 262 -16.84 -20.76 -16.08
C LEU A 262 -17.38 -22.16 -16.41
N THR A 263 -18.03 -22.33 -17.56
CA THR A 263 -18.61 -23.62 -17.95
C THR A 263 -18.19 -23.99 -19.36
N LEU A 264 -17.66 -25.20 -19.54
CA LEU A 264 -17.24 -25.68 -20.86
C LEU A 264 -18.46 -25.87 -21.77
N MET A 265 -18.45 -25.20 -22.92
CA MET A 265 -19.48 -25.33 -23.96
C MET A 265 -19.10 -26.37 -25.00
N GLY A 266 -17.81 -26.50 -25.31
CA GLY A 266 -17.33 -27.45 -26.31
C GLY A 266 -15.88 -27.25 -26.70
N MET A 267 -15.44 -28.08 -27.66
CA MET A 267 -14.12 -28.00 -28.27
C MET A 267 -14.26 -27.92 -29.79
N GLU A 268 -13.49 -27.03 -30.40
CA GLU A 268 -13.43 -26.84 -31.85
C GLU A 268 -12.03 -27.21 -32.37
N LYS A 269 -11.93 -27.63 -33.63
CA LYS A 269 -10.65 -28.01 -34.28
C LYS A 269 -9.95 -26.82 -34.97
N ILE A 270 -10.42 -25.61 -34.73
CA ILE A 270 -9.87 -24.39 -35.30
C ILE A 270 -9.18 -23.64 -34.16
N PRO A 271 -7.83 -23.54 -34.14
CA PRO A 271 -7.11 -22.83 -33.09
C PRO A 271 -7.41 -21.32 -33.15
N VAL A 272 -7.33 -20.63 -32.02
CA VAL A 272 -7.39 -19.17 -31.99
C VAL A 272 -6.07 -18.62 -32.53
N GLU A 273 -6.11 -17.92 -33.65
CA GLU A 273 -4.91 -17.27 -34.18
C GLU A 273 -4.62 -15.97 -33.42
N PRO A 274 -3.36 -15.76 -32.98
CA PRO A 274 -2.92 -14.45 -32.53
C PRO A 274 -3.08 -13.39 -33.62
N ILE A 275 -3.25 -12.13 -33.24
CA ILE A 275 -3.23 -11.04 -34.21
C ILE A 275 -1.81 -10.81 -34.73
N LYS A 276 -1.70 -10.22 -35.93
CA LYS A 276 -0.41 -9.78 -36.50
C LYS A 276 0.07 -8.52 -35.78
N ALA A 277 0.57 -8.69 -34.56
CA ALA A 277 1.17 -7.64 -33.74
C ALA A 277 2.31 -8.23 -32.90
N GLU A 278 3.18 -7.36 -32.41
CA GLU A 278 4.19 -7.74 -31.42
C GLU A 278 3.50 -7.96 -30.05
N TYR A 279 3.83 -9.07 -29.39
CA TYR A 279 3.33 -9.41 -28.06
C TYR A 279 4.43 -9.13 -27.04
N LEU A 280 4.25 -8.09 -26.24
CA LEU A 280 5.23 -7.66 -25.25
C LEU A 280 4.96 -8.37 -23.92
N PRO A 281 6.01 -8.75 -23.15
CA PRO A 281 5.84 -9.24 -21.79
C PRO A 281 5.13 -8.18 -20.94
N SER A 282 4.05 -8.58 -20.27
CA SER A 282 3.19 -7.73 -19.44
C SER A 282 3.08 -8.32 -18.03
N GLY A 283 4.22 -8.68 -17.44
CA GLY A 283 4.28 -9.19 -16.07
C GLY A 283 3.72 -10.59 -15.88
N SER A 284 3.28 -10.86 -14.65
CA SER A 284 2.78 -12.17 -14.21
C SER A 284 1.24 -12.20 -14.12
N LEU A 285 0.69 -13.24 -13.48
CA LEU A 285 -0.73 -13.34 -13.12
C LEU A 285 -1.18 -12.30 -12.07
N GLN A 286 -0.24 -11.73 -11.30
CA GLN A 286 -0.55 -10.75 -10.27
C GLN A 286 -1.19 -9.49 -10.87
N TYR A 287 -2.14 -8.90 -10.14
CA TYR A 287 -2.74 -7.63 -10.52
C TYR A 287 -1.68 -6.52 -10.62
N GLU A 288 -1.78 -5.68 -11.64
CA GLU A 288 -0.91 -4.52 -11.80
C GLU A 288 -1.72 -3.23 -11.74
N PHE A 289 -1.28 -2.29 -10.90
CA PHE A 289 -1.93 -0.99 -10.77
C PHE A 289 -1.72 -0.13 -12.02
N GLY A 290 -2.80 0.48 -12.53
CA GLY A 290 -2.74 1.47 -13.60
C GLY A 290 -2.27 2.85 -13.12
N SER A 291 -2.16 3.81 -14.05
CA SER A 291 -1.74 5.18 -13.76
C SER A 291 -2.83 6.00 -13.04
N GLU A 292 -4.07 5.54 -13.08
CA GLU A 292 -5.26 6.14 -12.48
C GLU A 292 -5.37 5.93 -10.96
N LEU A 293 -4.33 5.40 -10.30
CA LEU A 293 -4.32 5.02 -8.89
C LEU A 293 -4.79 6.14 -7.93
N LEU A 294 -4.48 7.40 -8.23
CA LEU A 294 -4.89 8.55 -7.42
C LEU A 294 -6.33 9.02 -7.69
N GLN A 295 -7.03 8.46 -8.68
CA GLN A 295 -8.43 8.73 -9.00
C GLN A 295 -9.38 7.90 -8.13
N ILE A 296 -9.14 7.86 -6.82
CA ILE A 296 -10.03 7.16 -5.88
C ILE A 296 -11.40 7.85 -5.90
N PRO A 297 -12.50 7.15 -6.21
CA PRO A 297 -13.79 7.78 -6.42
C PRO A 297 -14.46 8.10 -5.07
N ILE A 298 -14.17 9.27 -4.52
CA ILE A 298 -15.10 9.95 -3.59
C ILE A 298 -16.28 10.51 -4.42
N GLN A 299 -16.02 10.90 -5.67
CA GLN A 299 -17.01 11.33 -6.65
C GLN A 299 -16.63 10.76 -8.03
N LEU A 300 -17.58 10.13 -8.72
CA LEU A 300 -17.39 9.70 -10.10
C LEU A 300 -17.42 10.93 -11.00
N LEU A 301 -16.30 11.23 -11.65
CA LEU A 301 -16.16 12.37 -12.56
C LEU A 301 -16.18 11.87 -13.99
N ARG A 302 -17.11 12.41 -14.79
CA ARG A 302 -17.09 12.21 -16.23
C ARG A 302 -16.17 13.25 -16.86
N ILE A 303 -14.93 12.84 -17.12
CA ILE A 303 -13.94 13.73 -17.74
C ILE A 303 -14.10 13.66 -19.26
N THR A 304 -14.54 14.76 -19.88
CA THR A 304 -14.65 14.88 -21.34
C THR A 304 -13.60 15.83 -21.89
N ASN A 305 -13.50 17.02 -21.32
CA ASN A 305 -12.44 17.99 -21.57
C ASN A 305 -11.92 18.50 -20.23
N VAL A 306 -10.73 18.04 -19.85
CA VAL A 306 -10.12 18.34 -18.55
C VAL A 306 -9.93 19.84 -18.34
N GLU A 307 -9.50 20.59 -19.36
CA GLU A 307 -9.21 22.02 -19.25
C GLU A 307 -10.49 22.83 -19.03
N THR A 308 -11.52 22.58 -19.85
CA THR A 308 -12.81 23.27 -19.71
C THR A 308 -13.44 22.98 -18.35
N GLN A 309 -13.42 21.73 -17.91
CA GLN A 309 -14.00 21.34 -16.62
C GLN A 309 -13.24 21.93 -15.43
N ILE A 310 -11.91 22.06 -15.52
CA ILE A 310 -11.13 22.76 -14.47
C ILE A 310 -11.57 24.23 -14.40
N VAL A 311 -11.68 24.92 -15.55
CA VAL A 311 -12.11 26.32 -15.60
C VAL A 311 -13.50 26.51 -15.02
N GLU A 312 -14.45 25.64 -15.38
CA GLU A 312 -15.83 25.66 -14.85
C GLU A 312 -15.86 25.46 -13.33
N THR A 313 -15.13 24.45 -12.85
CA THR A 313 -15.05 24.13 -11.41
C THR A 313 -14.40 25.26 -10.62
N LEU A 314 -13.33 25.85 -11.15
CA LEU A 314 -12.63 26.97 -10.54
C LEU A 314 -13.52 28.22 -10.46
N ASN A 315 -14.22 28.54 -11.55
CA ASN A 315 -15.18 29.64 -11.56
C ASN A 315 -16.32 29.42 -10.56
N HIS A 316 -16.80 28.19 -10.42
CA HIS A 316 -17.82 27.84 -9.43
C HIS A 316 -17.33 28.07 -7.99
N LEU A 317 -16.13 27.60 -7.67
CA LEU A 317 -15.50 27.78 -6.35
C LEU A 317 -15.27 29.27 -6.04
N VAL A 318 -14.86 30.07 -7.02
CA VAL A 318 -14.67 31.52 -6.81
C VAL A 318 -16.02 32.22 -6.60
N ALA A 319 -17.00 31.97 -7.46
CA ALA A 319 -18.26 32.70 -7.45
C ALA A 319 -19.13 32.40 -6.22
N ASN A 320 -19.10 31.17 -5.70
CA ASN A 320 -20.03 30.72 -4.66
C ASN A 320 -19.44 30.76 -3.24
N ASN A 321 -18.15 31.08 -3.07
CA ASN A 321 -17.48 31.03 -1.77
C ASN A 321 -16.97 32.40 -1.28
N VAL A 322 -17.74 33.47 -1.52
CA VAL A 322 -17.32 34.84 -1.17
C VAL A 322 -17.58 35.18 0.31
N ALA A 323 -18.84 35.23 0.73
CA ALA A 323 -19.20 35.60 2.11
C ALA A 323 -19.34 34.39 3.04
N LYS A 324 -19.78 33.26 2.49
CA LYS A 324 -19.96 32.00 3.20
C LYS A 324 -19.52 30.86 2.29
N VAL A 325 -18.94 29.82 2.87
CA VAL A 325 -18.62 28.60 2.14
C VAL A 325 -19.91 27.96 1.63
N HIS A 326 -20.00 27.73 0.32
CA HIS A 326 -21.12 27.02 -0.30
C HIS A 326 -21.12 25.55 0.12
N GLU A 327 -22.31 24.94 0.21
CA GLU A 327 -22.48 23.57 0.71
C GLU A 327 -21.71 22.52 -0.11
N ASP A 328 -21.68 22.68 -1.43
CA ASP A 328 -20.99 21.75 -2.34
C ASP A 328 -19.50 22.05 -2.54
N ALA A 329 -18.97 23.13 -1.94
CA ALA A 329 -17.60 23.57 -2.17
C ALA A 329 -16.54 22.51 -1.84
N PRO A 330 -16.67 21.69 -0.77
CA PRO A 330 -15.75 20.59 -0.52
C PRO A 330 -15.72 19.57 -1.67
N LEU A 331 -16.90 19.23 -2.23
CA LEU A 331 -16.99 18.29 -3.36
C LEU A 331 -16.42 18.91 -4.63
N LYS A 332 -16.73 20.19 -4.90
CA LYS A 332 -16.15 20.93 -6.04
C LYS A 332 -14.63 21.06 -5.93
N PHE A 333 -14.11 21.19 -4.72
CA PHE A 333 -12.66 21.21 -4.50
C PHE A 333 -12.02 19.83 -4.74
N ILE A 334 -12.68 18.75 -4.31
CA ILE A 334 -12.25 17.38 -4.66
C ILE A 334 -12.31 17.17 -6.18
N GLU A 335 -13.37 17.64 -6.85
CA GLU A 335 -13.51 17.60 -8.31
C GLU A 335 -12.33 18.32 -8.99
N LEU A 336 -11.98 19.53 -8.54
CA LEU A 336 -10.81 20.25 -9.03
C LEU A 336 -9.51 19.45 -8.86
N ILE A 337 -9.28 18.86 -7.69
CA ILE A 337 -8.09 18.04 -7.42
C ILE A 337 -8.02 16.84 -8.38
N GLN A 338 -9.14 16.14 -8.58
CA GLN A 338 -9.18 14.97 -9.44
C GLN A 338 -8.95 15.35 -10.91
N LEU A 339 -9.53 16.45 -11.38
CA LEU A 339 -9.27 16.96 -12.72
C LEU A 339 -7.78 17.34 -12.90
N LEU A 340 -7.18 17.99 -11.91
CA LEU A 340 -5.74 18.34 -11.93
C LEU A 340 -4.82 17.11 -11.89
N ARG A 341 -5.25 15.98 -11.31
CA ARG A 341 -4.51 14.70 -11.37
C ARG A 341 -4.48 14.09 -12.76
N VAL A 342 -5.46 14.39 -13.61
CA VAL A 342 -5.54 13.91 -15.00
C VAL A 342 -4.85 14.88 -15.96
N ALA A 343 -4.84 16.17 -15.63
CA ALA A 343 -4.24 17.21 -16.45
C ALA A 343 -2.74 16.99 -16.68
N THR A 344 -2.25 17.30 -17.88
CA THR A 344 -0.81 17.28 -18.15
C THR A 344 -0.12 18.48 -17.51
N CYS A 345 1.22 18.44 -17.43
CA CYS A 345 1.99 19.60 -16.95
C CYS A 345 1.70 20.85 -17.79
N GLU A 346 1.54 20.68 -19.10
CA GLU A 346 1.24 21.77 -20.04
C GLU A 346 -0.15 22.36 -19.78
N ASN A 347 -1.16 21.51 -19.47
CA ASN A 347 -2.48 22.01 -19.09
C ASN A 347 -2.43 22.83 -17.80
N ILE A 348 -1.70 22.35 -16.78
CA ILE A 348 -1.55 23.07 -15.49
C ILE A 348 -0.83 24.41 -15.71
N GLU A 349 0.18 24.44 -16.58
CA GLU A 349 0.91 25.65 -16.95
C GLU A 349 0.04 26.69 -17.67
N ALA A 350 -0.78 26.24 -18.62
CA ALA A 350 -1.74 27.09 -19.32
C ALA A 350 -2.77 27.70 -18.36
N LEU A 351 -3.31 26.87 -17.46
CA LEU A 351 -4.24 27.31 -16.41
C LEU A 351 -3.60 28.34 -15.47
N TRP A 352 -2.36 28.11 -15.04
CA TRP A 352 -1.63 29.10 -14.24
C TRP A 352 -1.49 30.43 -14.98
N THR A 353 -1.05 30.39 -16.23
CA THR A 353 -0.88 31.60 -17.05
C THR A 353 -2.19 32.37 -17.20
N GLN A 354 -3.31 31.66 -17.35
CA GLN A 354 -4.64 32.27 -17.47
C GLN A 354 -5.11 32.94 -16.16
N PHE A 355 -4.82 32.36 -15.00
CA PHE A 355 -5.41 32.75 -13.72
C PHE A 355 -4.46 33.41 -12.71
N LYS A 356 -3.15 33.47 -12.97
CA LYS A 356 -2.16 33.97 -12.00
C LYS A 356 -2.36 35.42 -11.56
N GLU A 357 -2.99 36.25 -12.40
CA GLU A 357 -3.30 37.66 -12.10
C GLU A 357 -4.71 37.86 -11.49
N ARG A 358 -5.46 36.78 -11.25
CA ARG A 358 -6.81 36.82 -10.66
C ARG A 358 -6.74 36.27 -9.22
N PRO A 359 -6.78 37.13 -8.18
CA PRO A 359 -6.46 36.73 -6.81
C PRO A 359 -7.25 35.53 -6.28
N ASP A 360 -8.58 35.50 -6.50
CA ASP A 360 -9.43 34.43 -6.00
C ASP A 360 -9.18 33.09 -6.72
N HIS A 361 -9.08 33.11 -8.05
CA HIS A 361 -8.73 31.92 -8.85
C HIS A 361 -7.34 31.39 -8.51
N ARG A 362 -6.38 32.30 -8.38
CA ARG A 362 -5.00 32.01 -7.99
C ARG A 362 -4.96 31.35 -6.61
N HIS A 363 -5.72 31.85 -5.64
CA HIS A 363 -5.82 31.26 -4.31
C HIS A 363 -6.31 29.80 -4.38
N TRP A 364 -7.42 29.53 -5.07
CA TRP A 364 -7.94 28.16 -5.21
C TRP A 364 -6.95 27.23 -5.91
N LEU A 365 -6.28 27.70 -6.97
CA LEU A 365 -5.31 26.91 -7.70
C LEU A 365 -4.09 26.55 -6.83
N LEU A 366 -3.53 27.52 -6.10
CA LEU A 366 -2.38 27.28 -5.21
C LEU A 366 -2.71 26.35 -4.03
N ASN A 367 -3.97 26.33 -3.57
CA ASN A 367 -4.43 25.36 -2.57
C ASN A 367 -4.65 23.95 -3.15
N ALA A 368 -5.06 23.85 -4.42
CA ALA A 368 -5.34 22.57 -5.06
C ALA A 368 -4.07 21.85 -5.53
N VAL A 369 -3.05 22.58 -5.99
CA VAL A 369 -1.81 21.99 -6.54
C VAL A 369 -1.13 21.00 -5.59
N PRO A 370 -0.90 21.30 -4.28
CA PRO A 370 -0.32 20.32 -3.36
C PRO A 370 -1.11 19.01 -3.27
N ALA A 371 -2.44 19.10 -3.36
CA ALA A 371 -3.35 17.97 -3.25
C ALA A 371 -3.42 17.09 -4.51
N ILE A 372 -2.79 17.50 -5.62
CA ILE A 372 -2.54 16.62 -6.78
C ILE A 372 -1.87 15.32 -6.29
N GLY A 373 -0.96 15.42 -5.31
CA GLY A 373 -0.42 14.25 -4.62
C GLY A 373 0.69 13.53 -5.39
N SER A 374 1.27 14.15 -6.41
CA SER A 374 2.40 13.63 -7.21
C SER A 374 3.55 14.64 -7.31
N HIS A 375 4.69 14.20 -7.84
CA HIS A 375 5.87 15.05 -8.07
C HIS A 375 5.58 16.29 -8.93
N THR A 376 4.50 16.29 -9.72
CA THR A 376 4.02 17.46 -10.48
C THR A 376 3.83 18.70 -9.60
N ALA A 377 3.34 18.54 -8.36
CA ALA A 377 3.14 19.66 -7.44
C ALA A 377 4.47 20.32 -7.02
N LEU A 378 5.49 19.51 -6.72
CA LEU A 378 6.84 20.00 -6.40
C LEU A 378 7.52 20.63 -7.61
N LYS A 379 7.31 20.07 -8.81
CA LYS A 379 7.79 20.64 -10.07
C LYS A 379 7.17 22.02 -10.32
N PHE A 380 5.84 22.12 -10.20
CA PHE A 380 5.12 23.39 -10.30
C PHE A 380 5.68 24.42 -9.32
N PHE A 381 5.81 24.07 -8.04
CA PHE A 381 6.39 24.96 -7.03
C PHE A 381 7.78 25.47 -7.45
N LYS A 382 8.68 24.55 -7.85
CA LYS A 382 10.04 24.88 -8.26
C LYS A 382 10.05 25.91 -9.39
N GLU A 383 9.28 25.64 -10.45
CA GLU A 383 9.26 26.48 -11.64
C GLU A 383 8.66 27.87 -11.34
N LYS A 384 7.54 27.93 -10.62
CA LYS A 384 6.88 29.21 -10.29
C LYS A 384 7.65 30.04 -9.30
N PHE A 385 8.27 29.42 -8.30
CA PHE A 385 9.11 30.13 -7.36
C PHE A 385 10.35 30.73 -8.04
N LEU A 386 11.03 29.95 -8.90
CA LEU A 386 12.19 30.43 -9.65
C LEU A 386 11.84 31.57 -10.60
N ALA A 387 10.70 31.48 -11.28
CA ALA A 387 10.19 32.54 -12.16
C ALA A 387 9.83 33.85 -11.42
N GLY A 388 9.76 33.83 -10.08
CA GLY A 388 9.29 34.99 -9.31
C GLY A 388 7.77 35.19 -9.36
N ASP A 389 7.05 34.17 -9.81
CA ASP A 389 5.60 34.17 -9.94
C ASP A 389 4.88 33.96 -8.60
N LEU A 390 5.60 33.58 -7.52
CA LEU A 390 5.04 33.34 -6.18
C LEU A 390 5.56 34.36 -5.17
N THR A 391 4.67 34.86 -4.33
CA THR A 391 5.07 35.60 -3.12
C THR A 391 5.68 34.65 -2.09
N ILE A 392 6.42 35.18 -1.10
CA ILE A 392 7.03 34.36 -0.04
C ILE A 392 5.97 33.60 0.77
N VAL A 393 4.83 34.23 1.07
CA VAL A 393 3.75 33.60 1.84
C VAL A 393 3.14 32.43 1.06
N GLU A 394 2.84 32.64 -0.22
CA GLU A 394 2.35 31.58 -1.11
C GLU A 394 3.38 30.46 -1.25
N ALA A 395 4.66 30.80 -1.41
CA ALA A 395 5.73 29.82 -1.52
C ALA A 395 5.84 28.95 -0.26
N ILE A 396 5.74 29.54 0.93
CA ILE A 396 5.73 28.82 2.21
C ILE A 396 4.56 27.83 2.24
N GLN A 397 3.34 28.31 1.93
CA GLN A 397 2.13 27.49 1.96
C GLN A 397 2.20 26.32 0.98
N VAL A 398 2.55 26.60 -0.28
CA VAL A 398 2.59 25.59 -1.35
C VAL A 398 3.69 24.58 -1.08
N LEU A 399 4.89 25.01 -0.71
CA LEU A 399 6.02 24.12 -0.43
C LEU A 399 5.73 23.20 0.75
N LEU A 400 5.29 23.76 1.88
CA LEU A 400 4.99 22.99 3.08
C LEU A 400 3.90 21.94 2.80
N SER A 401 2.80 22.35 2.16
CA SER A 401 1.70 21.44 1.82
C SER A 401 2.16 20.35 0.85
N SER A 402 2.96 20.70 -0.16
CA SER A 402 3.46 19.74 -1.15
C SER A 402 4.37 18.69 -0.51
N MET A 403 5.25 19.09 0.41
CA MET A 403 6.14 18.14 1.12
C MET A 403 5.36 17.08 1.90
N HIS A 404 4.20 17.42 2.44
CA HIS A 404 3.35 16.47 3.19
C HIS A 404 2.40 15.67 2.29
N MET A 405 1.77 16.28 1.29
CA MET A 405 0.69 15.67 0.49
C MET A 405 1.20 14.83 -0.70
N VAL A 406 2.38 15.12 -1.25
CA VAL A 406 2.91 14.41 -2.42
C VAL A 406 3.30 12.98 -2.08
N THR A 407 2.91 12.01 -2.89
CA THR A 407 3.39 10.63 -2.80
C THR A 407 4.90 10.61 -2.95
N ALA A 408 5.59 9.94 -2.03
CA ALA A 408 7.05 9.91 -2.05
C ALA A 408 7.51 8.86 -3.06
N ASP A 409 7.73 9.28 -4.30
CA ASP A 409 8.41 8.52 -5.35
C ASP A 409 9.84 9.06 -5.57
N LEU A 410 10.66 8.36 -6.38
CA LEU A 410 12.05 8.78 -6.63
C LEU A 410 12.14 10.14 -7.32
N GLU A 411 11.17 10.52 -8.14
CA GLU A 411 11.17 11.81 -8.84
C GLU A 411 10.83 12.96 -7.88
N ALA A 412 9.83 12.79 -7.01
CA ALA A 412 9.49 13.72 -5.94
C ALA A 412 10.69 13.96 -5.03
N ILE A 413 11.41 12.90 -4.64
CA ILE A 413 12.61 12.99 -3.82
C ILE A 413 13.71 13.78 -4.53
N LYS A 414 13.99 13.49 -5.81
CA LYS A 414 15.00 14.22 -6.60
C LYS A 414 14.67 15.71 -6.69
N ILE A 415 13.40 16.06 -6.93
CA ILE A 415 12.97 17.47 -6.99
C ILE A 415 13.16 18.13 -5.64
N ALA A 416 12.67 17.50 -4.56
CA ALA A 416 12.80 18.02 -3.20
C ALA A 416 14.27 18.19 -2.79
N GLN A 417 15.13 17.23 -3.12
CA GLN A 417 16.57 17.33 -2.92
C GLN A 417 17.15 18.55 -3.66
N GLY A 418 16.75 18.76 -4.92
CA GLY A 418 17.16 19.92 -5.70
C GLY A 418 16.77 21.24 -5.04
N LEU A 419 15.56 21.33 -4.45
CA LEU A 419 15.07 22.52 -3.76
C LEU A 419 15.95 22.92 -2.56
N THR A 420 16.57 21.95 -1.88
CA THR A 420 17.48 22.23 -0.75
C THR A 420 18.77 22.96 -1.14
N LYS A 421 19.04 23.11 -2.45
CA LYS A 421 20.26 23.71 -3.00
C LYS A 421 19.99 24.96 -3.85
N VAL A 422 18.73 25.43 -3.91
CA VAL A 422 18.37 26.60 -4.71
C VAL A 422 18.68 27.87 -3.93
N ASP A 423 19.56 28.73 -4.45
CA ASP A 423 20.01 29.96 -3.79
C ASP A 423 18.84 30.84 -3.33
N LYS A 424 17.85 31.07 -4.21
CA LYS A 424 16.64 31.85 -3.89
C LYS A 424 15.81 31.28 -2.72
N ILE A 425 15.87 29.95 -2.52
CA ILE A 425 15.24 29.29 -1.35
C ILE A 425 16.10 29.50 -0.12
N LEU A 426 17.42 29.35 -0.26
CA LEU A 426 18.39 29.51 0.83
C LEU A 426 18.47 30.94 1.38
N GLU A 427 18.22 31.95 0.54
CA GLU A 427 18.11 33.36 0.95
C GLU A 427 16.96 33.61 1.94
N ASN A 428 15.91 32.80 1.91
CA ASN A 428 14.80 32.88 2.85
C ASN A 428 14.90 31.75 3.88
N ARG A 429 15.26 32.10 5.13
CA ARG A 429 15.42 31.13 6.22
C ARG A 429 14.25 30.16 6.38
N VAL A 430 13.01 30.65 6.32
CA VAL A 430 11.81 29.81 6.52
C VAL A 430 11.66 28.79 5.38
N LEU A 431 11.84 29.22 4.13
CA LEU A 431 11.78 28.32 2.98
C LEU A 431 12.92 27.29 2.99
N ALA A 432 14.13 27.69 3.36
CA ALA A 432 15.26 26.78 3.51
C ALA A 432 14.99 25.70 4.57
N GLU A 433 14.42 26.10 5.71
CA GLU A 433 14.04 25.18 6.79
C GLU A 433 12.95 24.20 6.32
N ILE A 434 11.90 24.68 5.66
CA ILE A 434 10.82 23.83 5.10
C ILE A 434 11.37 22.86 4.06
N ALA A 435 12.25 23.31 3.16
CA ALA A 435 12.81 22.47 2.11
C ALA A 435 13.62 21.29 2.70
N LEU A 436 14.49 21.56 3.68
CA LEU A 436 15.32 20.54 4.33
C LEU A 436 14.50 19.59 5.21
N LEU A 437 13.60 20.11 6.05
CA LEU A 437 12.73 19.29 6.90
C LEU A 437 11.77 18.44 6.05
N GLY A 438 11.21 19.02 4.99
CA GLY A 438 10.34 18.36 4.04
C GLY A 438 11.05 17.26 3.24
N TYR A 439 12.31 17.48 2.86
CA TYR A 439 13.14 16.44 2.26
C TYR A 439 13.32 15.23 3.19
N GLY A 440 13.64 15.46 4.47
CA GLY A 440 13.68 14.39 5.47
C GLY A 440 12.35 13.62 5.57
N THR A 441 11.23 14.33 5.58
CA THR A 441 9.88 13.72 5.60
C THR A 441 9.62 12.86 4.35
N LEU A 442 9.97 13.32 3.15
CA LEU A 442 9.80 12.55 1.91
C LEU A 442 10.66 11.28 1.90
N VAL A 443 11.90 11.36 2.40
CA VAL A 443 12.76 10.18 2.57
C VAL A 443 12.11 9.18 3.53
N SER A 444 11.59 9.64 4.67
CA SER A 444 10.89 8.75 5.61
C SER A 444 9.68 8.07 4.99
N LYS A 445 8.83 8.84 4.27
CA LYS A 445 7.65 8.30 3.58
C LYS A 445 8.06 7.23 2.57
N TYR A 446 9.06 7.50 1.75
CA TYR A 446 9.56 6.54 0.76
C TYR A 446 10.12 5.28 1.41
N CYS A 447 10.98 5.40 2.42
CA CYS A 447 11.57 4.25 3.10
C CYS A 447 10.54 3.42 3.88
N THR A 448 9.39 4.01 4.25
CA THR A 448 8.30 3.28 4.92
C THR A 448 7.55 2.39 3.92
N GLU A 449 7.32 2.88 2.70
CA GLU A 449 6.71 2.09 1.62
C GLU A 449 7.70 1.12 0.96
N ASN A 450 9.00 1.37 1.05
CA ASN A 450 10.05 0.59 0.39
C ASN A 450 11.07 0.03 1.42
N PRO A 451 10.91 -1.22 1.90
CA PRO A 451 11.71 -1.78 3.00
C PRO A 451 13.23 -1.82 2.74
N THR A 452 13.67 -1.92 1.49
CA THR A 452 15.09 -1.94 1.11
C THR A 452 15.75 -0.58 1.07
N CYS A 453 14.97 0.52 1.24
CA CYS A 453 15.30 1.93 1.04
C CYS A 453 16.68 2.24 0.41
N PRO A 454 16.75 2.82 -0.82
CA PRO A 454 17.98 3.00 -1.57
C PRO A 454 19.07 3.75 -0.78
N ALA A 455 20.28 3.19 -0.77
CA ALA A 455 21.42 3.76 -0.04
C ALA A 455 21.83 5.14 -0.57
N GLU A 456 21.53 5.44 -1.83
CA GLU A 456 21.84 6.70 -2.50
C GLU A 456 21.12 7.91 -1.90
N LEU A 457 20.04 7.69 -1.15
CA LEU A 457 19.30 8.75 -0.44
C LEU A 457 20.02 9.22 0.82
N LEU A 458 20.86 8.37 1.43
CA LEU A 458 21.49 8.65 2.72
C LEU A 458 22.61 9.71 2.64
N PRO A 459 23.52 9.70 1.65
CA PRO A 459 24.53 10.74 1.49
C PRO A 459 23.94 12.14 1.26
N GLN A 460 22.67 12.21 0.87
CA GLN A 460 21.98 13.45 0.52
C GLN A 460 21.30 14.12 1.73
N LEU A 461 21.09 13.36 2.82
CA LEU A 461 20.68 13.92 4.10
C LEU A 461 21.86 14.68 4.75
N PRO A 462 21.60 15.60 5.70
CA PRO A 462 22.66 16.27 6.44
C PRO A 462 23.62 15.27 7.08
N GLN A 463 24.91 15.44 6.82
CA GLN A 463 25.96 14.60 7.38
C GLN A 463 26.41 15.19 8.71
N LEU A 464 26.25 14.42 9.79
CA LEU A 464 26.75 14.82 11.10
C LEU A 464 28.29 14.82 11.08
N PRO A 465 28.92 15.76 11.81
CA PRO A 465 30.38 15.87 11.82
C PRO A 465 31.02 14.60 12.40
N GLN A 466 32.12 14.17 11.78
CA GLN A 466 32.87 12.99 12.23
C GLN A 466 33.56 13.21 13.58
N SER A 467 33.93 14.46 13.87
CA SER A 467 34.52 14.91 15.14
C SER A 467 33.78 16.13 15.65
N VAL A 468 33.36 16.10 16.91
CA VAL A 468 32.70 17.23 17.58
C VAL A 468 33.69 18.29 18.04
N HIS A 469 35.00 18.00 18.03
CA HIS A 469 36.04 18.97 18.36
C HIS A 469 36.17 20.10 17.33
N ASP A 470 35.70 19.88 16.10
CA ASP A 470 35.72 20.88 15.02
C ASP A 470 34.52 21.85 15.08
N LEU A 471 33.59 21.60 16.01
CA LEU A 471 32.42 22.43 16.29
C LEU A 471 32.77 23.48 17.35
N ALA A 472 32.92 24.72 16.90
CA ALA A 472 33.06 25.88 17.76
C ALA A 472 32.13 26.99 17.28
N GLY A 473 31.42 27.61 18.23
CA GLY A 473 30.52 28.74 17.97
C GLY A 473 29.04 28.36 17.93
N GLN A 474 28.20 29.30 18.36
CA GLN A 474 26.74 29.12 18.48
C GLN A 474 26.08 28.76 17.14
N GLU A 475 26.50 29.39 16.04
CA GLU A 475 25.96 29.12 14.70
C GLU A 475 26.13 27.66 14.27
N LYS A 476 27.28 27.05 14.57
CA LYS A 476 27.53 25.63 14.27
C LYS A 476 26.65 24.70 15.11
N PHE A 477 26.38 25.07 16.38
CA PHE A 477 25.47 24.30 17.24
C PHE A 477 24.02 24.43 16.78
N GLU A 478 23.58 25.62 16.37
CA GLU A 478 22.24 25.82 15.81
C GLU A 478 22.06 25.02 14.52
N LYS A 479 23.07 25.03 13.64
CA LYS A 479 23.07 24.22 12.42
C LYS A 479 23.01 22.72 12.73
N LEU A 480 23.81 22.24 13.69
CA LEU A 480 23.78 20.85 14.12
C LEU A 480 22.42 20.44 14.69
N SER A 481 21.83 21.27 15.56
CA SER A 481 20.47 21.06 16.09
C SER A 481 19.42 21.02 14.98
N PHE A 482 19.55 21.85 13.94
CA PHE A 482 18.66 21.81 12.79
C PHE A 482 18.85 20.53 11.96
N ASP A 483 20.09 20.13 11.69
CA ASP A 483 20.41 18.92 10.93
C ASP A 483 19.89 17.66 11.64
N LEU A 484 19.93 17.63 12.98
CA LEU A 484 19.34 16.59 13.79
C LEU A 484 17.81 16.48 13.60
N LYS A 485 17.10 17.61 13.44
CA LYS A 485 15.65 17.58 13.16
C LYS A 485 15.36 17.02 11.77
N VAL A 486 16.18 17.34 10.76
CA VAL A 486 16.05 16.77 9.42
C VAL A 486 16.26 15.25 9.45
N LEU A 487 17.30 14.79 10.15
CA LEU A 487 17.55 13.35 10.35
C LEU A 487 16.44 12.68 11.16
N GLY A 488 15.89 13.38 12.14
CA GLY A 488 14.74 12.93 12.92
C GLY A 488 13.49 12.73 12.06
N ASN A 489 13.19 13.68 11.16
CA ASN A 489 12.12 13.52 10.18
C ASN A 489 12.37 12.34 9.25
N ALA A 490 13.61 12.14 8.78
CA ALA A 490 13.98 11.00 7.93
C ALA A 490 13.87 9.65 8.64
N GLY A 491 14.20 9.60 9.94
CA GLY A 491 14.01 8.41 10.78
C GLY A 491 14.67 7.15 10.22
N HIS A 492 15.83 7.30 9.56
CA HIS A 492 16.51 6.19 8.91
C HIS A 492 17.48 5.48 9.88
N PRO A 493 17.47 4.14 10.01
CA PRO A 493 18.33 3.41 10.96
C PRO A 493 19.83 3.69 10.82
N ALA A 494 20.32 3.98 9.60
CA ALA A 494 21.72 4.33 9.37
C ALA A 494 22.19 5.60 10.13
N SER A 495 21.26 6.50 10.48
CA SER A 495 21.55 7.72 11.24
C SER A 495 21.73 7.45 12.74
N LEU A 496 21.38 6.27 13.24
CA LEU A 496 21.43 5.92 14.65
C LEU A 496 22.84 6.09 15.24
N LYS A 497 23.85 5.43 14.66
CA LYS A 497 25.22 5.48 15.17
C LYS A 497 25.82 6.89 15.12
N PRO A 498 25.70 7.66 14.02
CA PRO A 498 26.11 9.07 13.99
C PRO A 498 25.46 9.92 15.08
N ILE A 499 24.14 9.80 15.29
CA ILE A 499 23.41 10.58 16.32
C ILE A 499 23.87 10.17 17.72
N MET A 500 24.03 8.87 17.98
CA MET A 500 24.49 8.37 19.28
C MET A 500 25.87 8.93 19.67
N LYS A 501 26.79 9.17 18.72
CA LYS A 501 28.10 9.78 19.00
C LYS A 501 28.00 11.21 19.55
N LEU A 502 26.86 11.87 19.44
CA LEU A 502 26.64 13.21 20.01
C LEU A 502 26.14 13.15 21.46
N LEU A 503 25.87 11.97 22.00
CA LEU A 503 25.32 11.79 23.34
C LEU A 503 26.43 11.50 24.37
N PRO A 504 26.36 12.06 25.60
CA PRO A 504 27.30 11.76 26.67
C PRO A 504 27.39 10.25 26.96
N GLY A 505 28.60 9.74 27.18
CA GLY A 505 28.85 8.30 27.41
C GLY A 505 28.97 7.45 26.13
N PHE A 506 28.59 7.98 24.97
CA PHE A 506 28.67 7.28 23.68
C PHE A 506 29.70 7.87 22.72
N GLY A 507 29.92 9.19 22.76
CA GLY A 507 30.99 9.87 22.05
C GLY A 507 32.05 10.42 23.00
N SER A 508 33.33 10.22 22.67
CA SER A 508 34.48 10.66 23.49
C SER A 508 34.48 12.16 23.79
N ALA A 509 33.91 12.97 22.91
CA ALA A 509 33.86 14.43 23.05
C ALA A 509 32.44 15.01 23.13
N ALA A 510 31.43 14.14 23.22
CA ALA A 510 30.03 14.54 23.33
C ALA A 510 29.74 15.37 24.60
N ALA A 511 30.51 15.14 25.68
CA ALA A 511 30.37 15.87 26.94
C ALA A 511 30.59 17.39 26.81
N HIS A 512 31.27 17.85 25.76
CA HIS A 512 31.52 19.27 25.50
C HIS A 512 30.43 19.95 24.67
N LEU A 513 29.46 19.20 24.15
CA LEU A 513 28.35 19.77 23.40
C LEU A 513 27.33 20.43 24.34
N PRO A 514 26.65 21.51 23.90
CA PRO A 514 25.57 22.11 24.67
C PRO A 514 24.42 21.13 24.92
N LEU A 515 23.77 21.26 26.08
CA LEU A 515 22.60 20.46 26.45
C LEU A 515 21.52 20.43 25.36
N ARG A 516 21.29 21.56 24.67
CA ARG A 516 20.32 21.66 23.59
C ARG A 516 20.59 20.65 22.47
N VAL A 517 21.86 20.47 22.09
CA VAL A 517 22.27 19.51 21.06
C VAL A 517 22.02 18.08 21.54
N HIS A 518 22.28 17.78 22.81
CA HIS A 518 21.99 16.45 23.36
C HIS A 518 20.49 16.13 23.33
N ILE A 519 19.65 17.10 23.69
CA ILE A 519 18.19 16.95 23.65
C ILE A 519 17.71 16.77 22.22
N ASP A 520 18.15 17.63 21.28
CA ASP A 520 17.78 17.50 19.87
C ASP A 520 18.26 16.16 19.28
N ALA A 521 19.42 15.66 19.71
CA ALA A 521 19.93 14.35 19.31
C ALA A 521 19.06 13.21 19.82
N LEU A 522 18.61 13.24 21.08
CA LEU A 522 17.64 12.26 21.59
C LEU A 522 16.30 12.32 20.86
N LEU A 523 15.77 13.53 20.64
CA LEU A 523 14.47 13.69 19.97
C LEU A 523 14.53 13.27 18.50
N ALA A 524 15.68 13.38 17.84
CA ALA A 524 15.90 12.85 16.49
C ALA A 524 15.77 11.32 16.40
N LEU A 525 15.92 10.60 17.53
CA LEU A 525 15.81 9.14 17.56
C LEU A 525 14.38 8.63 17.65
N ARG A 526 13.36 9.48 17.84
CA ARG A 526 11.96 9.05 18.04
C ARG A 526 11.39 8.24 16.88
N ASN A 527 11.65 8.65 15.63
CA ASN A 527 11.20 7.88 14.46
C ASN A 527 12.04 6.62 14.23
N ILE A 528 13.32 6.62 14.64
CA ILE A 528 14.18 5.44 14.59
C ILE A 528 13.73 4.42 15.65
N ALA A 529 13.26 4.87 16.82
CA ALA A 529 12.75 4.01 17.90
C ALA A 529 11.59 3.12 17.48
N LYS A 530 10.82 3.52 16.47
CA LYS A 530 9.73 2.72 15.89
C LYS A 530 10.25 1.52 15.07
N LYS A 531 11.47 1.63 14.52
CA LYS A 531 12.11 0.61 13.67
C LYS A 531 13.12 -0.23 14.46
N GLU A 532 13.87 0.40 15.36
CA GLU A 532 14.96 -0.20 16.14
C GLU A 532 14.76 0.00 17.66
N PRO A 533 13.61 -0.41 18.23
CA PRO A 533 13.26 -0.09 19.62
C PRO A 533 14.28 -0.61 20.62
N LYS A 534 14.85 -1.80 20.40
CA LYS A 534 15.82 -2.43 21.31
C LYS A 534 17.13 -1.63 21.41
N MET A 535 17.68 -1.17 20.29
CA MET A 535 18.93 -0.40 20.31
C MET A 535 18.73 0.95 21.00
N ILE A 536 17.56 1.58 20.81
CA ILE A 536 17.20 2.82 21.52
C ILE A 536 17.04 2.57 23.01
N GLN A 537 16.42 1.46 23.41
CA GLN A 537 16.28 1.07 24.81
C GLN A 537 17.65 0.94 25.50
N ASP A 538 18.57 0.17 24.90
CA ASP A 538 19.90 -0.08 25.45
C ASP A 538 20.70 1.23 25.66
N MET A 539 20.56 2.18 24.74
CA MET A 539 21.21 3.49 24.80
C MET A 539 20.54 4.42 25.83
N ALA A 540 19.21 4.58 25.74
CA ALA A 540 18.50 5.59 26.54
C ALA A 540 18.43 5.20 28.03
N VAL A 541 18.45 3.91 28.37
CA VAL A 541 18.58 3.47 29.78
C VAL A 541 19.90 3.95 30.38
N GLN A 542 21.02 3.87 29.66
CA GLN A 542 22.32 4.32 30.17
C GLN A 542 22.31 5.81 30.50
N LEU A 543 21.75 6.63 29.60
CA LEU A 543 21.60 8.08 29.83
C LEU A 543 20.69 8.38 31.02
N PHE A 544 19.58 7.65 31.15
CA PHE A 544 18.68 7.83 32.28
C PHE A 544 19.35 7.49 33.63
N MET A 545 20.15 6.41 33.67
CA MET A 545 20.77 5.91 34.90
C MET A 545 21.97 6.75 35.37
N ASP A 546 22.64 7.47 34.47
CA ASP A 546 23.78 8.31 34.84
C ASP A 546 23.33 9.60 35.55
N LYS A 547 23.49 9.61 36.88
CA LYS A 547 23.13 10.73 37.75
C LYS A 547 24.01 11.96 37.59
N ALA A 548 25.17 11.85 36.93
CA ALA A 548 26.03 13.00 36.64
C ALA A 548 25.49 13.83 35.47
N LEU A 549 24.59 13.27 34.66
CA LEU A 549 24.00 13.97 33.52
C LEU A 549 22.93 14.98 33.95
N HIS A 550 22.74 15.99 33.09
CA HIS A 550 21.76 17.04 33.33
C HIS A 550 20.34 16.44 33.47
N PRO A 551 19.53 16.88 34.46
CA PRO A 551 18.20 16.32 34.72
C PRO A 551 17.27 16.31 33.51
N GLU A 552 17.29 17.37 32.70
CA GLU A 552 16.49 17.49 31.48
C GLU A 552 16.85 16.42 30.43
N LEU A 553 18.14 16.10 30.29
CA LEU A 553 18.59 15.05 29.38
C LEU A 553 18.10 13.66 29.84
N ARG A 554 18.20 13.40 31.15
CA ARG A 554 17.73 12.14 31.76
C ARG A 554 16.22 11.98 31.64
N ILE A 555 15.45 13.05 31.85
CA ILE A 555 13.99 13.07 31.65
C ILE A 555 13.65 12.79 30.18
N THR A 556 14.35 13.44 29.25
CA THR A 556 14.14 13.23 27.80
C THR A 556 14.43 11.78 27.41
N ALA A 557 15.51 11.20 27.94
CA ALA A 557 15.82 9.78 27.72
C ALA A 557 14.74 8.85 28.28
N ALA A 558 14.19 9.15 29.47
CA ALA A 558 13.07 8.38 30.02
C ALA A 558 11.81 8.46 29.16
N ILE A 559 11.47 9.64 28.61
CA ILE A 559 10.32 9.80 27.71
C ILE A 559 10.54 8.97 26.42
N LEU A 560 11.72 9.09 25.80
CA LEU A 560 12.06 8.29 24.61
C LEU A 560 11.98 6.79 24.88
N LEU A 561 12.39 6.33 26.07
CA LEU A 561 12.24 4.94 26.47
C LEU A 561 10.78 4.49 26.40
N PHE A 562 9.85 5.24 26.98
CA PHE A 562 8.42 4.86 26.93
C PHE A 562 7.84 4.82 25.51
N GLU A 563 8.36 5.61 24.57
CA GLU A 563 7.96 5.55 23.15
C GLU A 563 8.40 4.26 22.45
N THR A 564 9.35 3.50 23.01
CA THR A 564 9.85 2.24 22.42
C THR A 564 9.01 1.01 22.78
N LYS A 565 7.87 1.16 23.47
CA LYS A 565 7.09 0.06 24.07
C LYS A 565 7.93 -0.82 25.01
N LEU A 566 8.33 -0.25 26.15
CA LEU A 566 9.24 -0.92 27.09
C LEU A 566 8.72 -2.27 27.59
N PRO A 567 9.59 -3.30 27.66
CA PRO A 567 9.28 -4.52 28.37
C PRO A 567 9.20 -4.27 29.88
N MET A 568 8.37 -5.07 30.57
CA MET A 568 8.15 -5.02 32.01
C MET A 568 9.44 -4.97 32.84
N GLY A 569 10.47 -5.73 32.43
CA GLY A 569 11.78 -5.73 33.08
C GLY A 569 12.42 -4.35 33.13
N LEU A 570 12.44 -3.62 32.01
CA LEU A 570 13.00 -2.26 31.98
C LEU A 570 12.15 -1.26 32.76
N VAL A 571 10.81 -1.37 32.69
CA VAL A 571 9.91 -0.53 33.49
C VAL A 571 10.17 -0.70 35.00
N THR A 572 10.42 -1.95 35.43
CA THR A 572 10.77 -2.27 36.81
C THR A 572 12.13 -1.69 37.20
N THR A 573 13.14 -1.84 36.34
CA THR A 573 14.47 -1.24 36.57
C THR A 573 14.39 0.28 36.72
N LEU A 574 13.57 0.96 35.92
CA LEU A 574 13.34 2.39 36.05
C LEU A 574 12.70 2.74 37.41
N ALA A 575 11.71 1.98 37.86
CA ALA A 575 11.08 2.18 39.16
C ALA A 575 12.08 2.01 40.32
N ASP A 576 12.90 0.97 40.30
CA ASP A 576 13.93 0.74 41.31
C ASP A 576 14.99 1.85 41.34
N ALA A 577 15.34 2.38 40.17
CA ALA A 577 16.23 3.53 40.07
C ALA A 577 15.58 4.80 40.65
N LEU A 578 14.29 5.03 40.40
CA LEU A 578 13.53 6.15 40.95
C LEU A 578 13.48 6.13 42.49
N LEU A 579 13.37 4.97 43.12
CA LEU A 579 13.40 4.85 44.60
C LEU A 579 14.69 5.42 45.20
N LYS A 580 15.78 5.38 44.43
CA LYS A 580 17.12 5.85 44.81
C LYS A 580 17.44 7.20 44.16
N GLU A 581 16.51 7.85 43.48
CA GLU A 581 16.73 9.11 42.79
C GLU A 581 16.79 10.26 43.80
N SER A 582 17.82 11.09 43.69
CA SER A 582 18.03 12.26 44.56
C SER A 582 17.54 13.55 43.90
N ASN A 583 17.48 13.59 42.56
CA ASN A 583 16.97 14.73 41.83
C ASN A 583 15.43 14.68 41.77
N LEU A 584 14.78 15.55 42.53
CA LEU A 584 13.32 15.60 42.62
C LEU A 584 12.62 15.90 41.29
N GLN A 585 13.26 16.60 40.34
CA GLN A 585 12.67 16.86 39.03
C GLN A 585 12.59 15.58 38.20
N VAL A 586 13.68 14.80 38.16
CA VAL A 586 13.70 13.49 37.48
C VAL A 586 12.69 12.54 38.12
N ALA A 587 12.71 12.43 39.46
CA ALA A 587 11.80 11.56 40.18
C ALA A 587 10.33 11.94 39.94
N SER A 588 10.00 13.24 40.08
CA SER A 588 8.63 13.75 39.93
C SER A 588 8.08 13.51 38.52
N VAL A 589 8.85 13.86 37.48
CA VAL A 589 8.39 13.73 36.08
C VAL A 589 8.20 12.27 35.71
N VAL A 590 9.19 11.40 36.00
CA VAL A 590 9.12 10.00 35.59
C VAL A 590 8.07 9.22 36.39
N TYR A 591 7.92 9.49 37.69
CA TYR A 591 6.84 8.91 38.49
C TYR A 591 5.47 9.34 37.97
N SER A 592 5.29 10.64 37.69
CA SER A 592 4.03 11.18 37.17
C SER A 592 3.69 10.60 35.80
N TYR A 593 4.70 10.40 34.94
CA TYR A 593 4.54 9.75 33.64
C TYR A 593 4.07 8.30 33.78
N MET A 594 4.75 7.50 34.62
CA MET A 594 4.35 6.12 34.91
C MET A 594 2.92 6.06 35.46
N LYS A 595 2.59 6.94 36.42
CA LYS A 595 1.26 7.05 37.01
C LYS A 595 0.19 7.44 36.00
N ALA A 596 0.46 8.38 35.11
CA ALA A 596 -0.45 8.73 34.03
C ALA A 596 -0.67 7.54 33.07
N MET A 597 0.41 6.83 32.71
CA MET A 597 0.36 5.68 31.82
C MET A 597 -0.52 4.53 32.38
N THR A 598 -0.60 4.37 33.72
CA THR A 598 -1.48 3.37 34.34
C THR A 598 -2.97 3.53 34.00
N LYS A 599 -3.38 4.75 33.65
CA LYS A 599 -4.77 5.11 33.30
C LYS A 599 -5.06 4.97 31.81
N ASN A 600 -4.06 4.63 31.01
CA ASN A 600 -4.22 4.53 29.57
C ASN A 600 -5.00 3.25 29.19
N THR A 601 -6.05 3.42 28.40
CA THR A 601 -6.90 2.32 27.92
C THR A 601 -6.73 2.03 26.43
N ALA A 602 -5.82 2.75 25.76
CA ALA A 602 -5.51 2.54 24.36
C ALA A 602 -4.86 1.15 24.16
N PRO A 603 -5.32 0.33 23.21
CA PRO A 603 -4.83 -1.05 23.04
C PRO A 603 -3.32 -1.16 22.77
N ASP A 604 -2.76 -0.21 22.03
CA ASP A 604 -1.35 -0.11 21.66
C ASP A 604 -0.42 0.18 22.85
N LEU A 605 -0.97 0.75 23.93
CA LEU A 605 -0.25 1.09 25.15
C LEU A 605 -0.61 0.18 26.34
N ALA A 606 -1.47 -0.83 26.12
CA ALA A 606 -1.97 -1.70 27.19
C ALA A 606 -0.85 -2.45 27.93
N SER A 607 0.16 -2.92 27.20
CA SER A 607 1.33 -3.61 27.77
C SER A 607 2.17 -2.70 28.67
N ILE A 608 2.39 -1.46 28.24
CA ILE A 608 3.11 -0.44 29.02
C ILE A 608 2.28 -0.02 30.23
N ALA A 609 0.97 0.21 30.06
CA ALA A 609 0.07 0.58 31.14
C ALA A 609 0.04 -0.50 32.24
N ALA A 610 0.01 -1.78 31.86
CA ALA A 610 0.11 -2.90 32.80
C ALA A 610 1.47 -2.91 33.53
N SER A 611 2.56 -2.66 32.81
CA SER A 611 3.91 -2.61 33.39
C SER A 611 4.06 -1.44 34.38
N CYS A 612 3.57 -0.26 34.00
CA CYS A 612 3.56 0.93 34.85
C CYS A 612 2.69 0.75 36.10
N ASN A 613 1.58 0.01 36.01
CA ASN A 613 0.74 -0.31 37.17
C ASN A 613 1.53 -1.08 38.24
N VAL A 614 2.41 -1.99 37.83
CA VAL A 614 3.28 -2.71 38.76
C VAL A 614 4.37 -1.77 39.30
N ALA A 615 5.03 -1.00 38.44
CA ALA A 615 6.06 -0.04 38.84
C ALA A 615 5.56 0.99 39.86
N VAL A 616 4.35 1.54 39.69
CA VAL A 616 3.78 2.49 40.65
C VAL A 616 3.55 1.86 42.02
N LYS A 617 3.22 0.57 42.11
CA LYS A 617 3.11 -0.14 43.40
C LYS A 617 4.46 -0.28 44.09
N ILE A 618 5.54 -0.49 43.33
CA ILE A 618 6.93 -0.49 43.84
C ILE A 618 7.30 0.89 44.39
N LEU A 619 6.83 1.96 43.73
CA LEU A 619 7.12 3.35 44.09
C LEU A 619 6.26 3.90 45.24
N SER A 620 5.07 3.32 45.48
CA SER A 620 4.07 3.78 46.46
C SER A 620 4.50 3.86 47.93
N PRO A 621 5.54 3.15 48.43
CA PRO A 621 6.02 3.31 49.82
C PRO A 621 6.68 4.67 50.12
N LYS A 622 6.93 5.52 49.12
CA LYS A 622 7.45 6.89 49.22
C LYS A 622 6.48 7.85 48.53
#